data_AF-A0A838V3W7-F1
#
_entry.id   AF-A0A838V3W7-F1
#
_cell.length_a   1.000
_cell.length_b   1.000
_cell.length_c   1.000
_cell.angle_alpha   90.00
_cell.angle_beta   90.00
_cell.angle_gamma   90.00
#
_symmetry.space_group_name_H-M   'P 1'
#
loop_
_entity.id
_entity.type
_entity.pdbx_description
1 polymer ?
#
loop_
_entity_poly.entity_id
_entity_poly.type
_entity_poly.pdbx_seq_one_letter_code
_entity_poly.pdbx_strand_id
1 'polypeptide(L)'
;MIEAAGRPRRSPIEKSKKEQSHIGADDPRVARAIFTLRETAAYLDVPKSTVQWWARPPEAKQALITCFPSQGRQATVPFIGFAEAFVLSSFRRAGVPLQRIRPAVEVLAKEIGVEHALASKRLYTDGAEVLFDYANKSGEREVMDLTVVRTQQRQFSGVVRDYLKRIHYGGDGWADSVQLPTYANAEVIVDPRVAFGLPLLVYGGARVEDLVDRFQAGDSVSEIAVDFSVPPDQVEDVIRVATRAAA
;
A
#
# COMPACT_ATOMS: atom_id res chain seq x y z
N MET A 1 -27.04 -59.51 -27.82
CA MET A 1 -27.72 -58.20 -27.78
C MET A 1 -27.47 -57.60 -26.42
N ILE A 2 -26.59 -56.59 -26.34
CA ILE A 2 -26.11 -56.00 -25.08
C ILE A 2 -26.63 -54.57 -25.03
N GLU A 3 -27.34 -54.26 -23.96
CA GLU A 3 -28.03 -53.02 -23.67
C GLU A 3 -27.02 -51.95 -23.20
N ALA A 4 -26.88 -50.86 -23.96
CA ALA A 4 -25.95 -49.78 -23.67
C ALA A 4 -26.61 -48.75 -22.73
N ALA A 5 -26.21 -48.77 -21.47
CA ALA A 5 -26.56 -47.77 -20.46
C ALA A 5 -26.07 -46.37 -20.88
N GLY A 6 -26.99 -45.42 -21.01
CA GLY A 6 -26.70 -44.03 -21.30
C GLY A 6 -25.88 -43.38 -20.17
N ARG A 7 -24.71 -42.83 -20.52
CA ARG A 7 -23.91 -41.98 -19.61
C ARG A 7 -24.68 -40.68 -19.31
N PRO A 8 -24.76 -40.23 -18.05
CA PRO A 8 -25.31 -38.91 -17.75
C PRO A 8 -24.39 -37.83 -18.33
N ARG A 9 -24.96 -36.89 -19.09
CA ARG A 9 -24.29 -35.66 -19.53
C ARG A 9 -23.92 -34.85 -18.28
N ARG A 10 -22.62 -34.75 -17.98
CA ARG A 10 -22.11 -33.84 -16.95
C ARG A 10 -22.43 -32.39 -17.36
N SER A 11 -23.12 -31.69 -16.49
CA SER A 11 -23.46 -30.26 -16.61
C SER A 11 -22.20 -29.38 -16.54
N PRO A 12 -22.07 -28.31 -17.35
CA PRO A 12 -20.88 -27.44 -17.36
C PRO A 12 -20.71 -26.49 -16.14
N ILE A 13 -21.22 -26.83 -14.96
CA ILE A 13 -21.28 -25.92 -13.79
C ILE A 13 -20.10 -26.14 -12.81
N GLU A 14 -18.99 -26.71 -13.25
CA GLU A 14 -17.71 -26.53 -12.56
C GLU A 14 -17.04 -25.27 -13.09
N LYS A 15 -17.64 -24.11 -12.80
CA LYS A 15 -16.96 -22.81 -12.94
C LYS A 15 -15.76 -22.85 -12.01
N SER A 16 -14.58 -22.99 -12.63
CA SER A 16 -13.27 -22.52 -12.17
C SER A 16 -13.31 -21.95 -10.74
N LYS A 17 -12.90 -22.76 -9.77
CA LYS A 17 -12.26 -22.23 -8.56
C LYS A 17 -11.21 -21.25 -9.07
N LYS A 18 -11.46 -19.94 -8.99
CA LYS A 18 -10.44 -18.93 -9.30
C LYS A 18 -9.24 -19.33 -8.46
N GLU A 19 -8.15 -19.75 -9.09
CA GLU A 19 -6.85 -19.77 -8.42
C GLU A 19 -6.70 -18.37 -7.85
N GLN A 20 -6.84 -18.26 -6.53
CA GLN A 20 -6.55 -17.03 -5.84
C GLN A 20 -5.11 -16.72 -6.23
N SER A 21 -4.93 -15.61 -6.92
CA SER A 21 -3.59 -15.14 -7.24
C SER A 21 -2.93 -14.90 -5.88
N HIS A 22 -1.83 -15.60 -5.60
CA HIS A 22 -1.09 -15.55 -4.34
C HIS A 22 0.35 -15.15 -4.62
N ILE A 23 0.89 -14.33 -3.73
CA ILE A 23 2.31 -14.04 -3.67
C ILE A 23 2.99 -15.17 -2.89
N GLY A 24 4.12 -15.68 -3.38
CA GLY A 24 4.82 -16.79 -2.72
C GLY A 24 5.26 -16.40 -1.31
N ALA A 25 5.15 -17.31 -0.34
CA ALA A 25 5.49 -17.04 1.05
C ALA A 25 6.96 -16.64 1.27
N ASP A 26 7.86 -17.08 0.37
CA ASP A 26 9.30 -16.75 0.38
C ASP A 26 9.62 -15.45 -0.39
N ASP A 27 8.63 -14.80 -1.00
CA ASP A 27 8.84 -13.57 -1.76
C ASP A 27 9.30 -12.44 -0.81
N PRO A 28 10.36 -11.69 -1.13
CA PRO A 28 10.89 -10.63 -0.27
C PRO A 28 9.87 -9.53 0.05
N ARG A 29 8.81 -9.36 -0.76
CA ARG A 29 7.73 -8.41 -0.51
C ARG A 29 6.86 -8.80 0.69
N VAL A 30 6.79 -10.09 1.03
CA VAL A 30 5.97 -10.60 2.15
C VAL A 30 6.80 -11.23 3.27
N ALA A 31 7.89 -11.93 2.93
CA ALA A 31 8.65 -12.78 3.85
C ALA A 31 9.49 -12.00 4.87
N ARG A 32 9.82 -10.74 4.57
CA ARG A 32 10.77 -9.95 5.36
C ARG A 32 10.14 -8.67 5.87
N ALA A 33 10.21 -8.47 7.18
CA ALA A 33 9.86 -7.19 7.79
C ALA A 33 10.91 -6.12 7.43
N ILE A 34 10.45 -4.97 6.95
CA ILE A 34 11.30 -3.84 6.56
C ILE A 34 11.11 -2.68 7.53
N PHE A 35 9.87 -2.41 7.94
CA PHE A 35 9.53 -1.26 8.77
C PHE A 35 8.94 -1.66 10.12
N THR A 36 9.22 -0.85 11.13
CA THR A 36 8.40 -0.75 12.33
C THR A 36 7.08 -0.03 12.01
N LEU A 37 6.09 -0.16 12.89
CA LEU A 37 4.84 0.61 12.79
C LEU A 37 5.08 2.14 12.92
N ARG A 38 6.16 2.55 13.61
CA ARG A 38 6.54 3.96 13.75
C ARG A 38 7.08 4.50 12.43
N GLU A 39 8.00 3.79 11.79
CA GLU A 39 8.55 4.19 10.49
C GLU A 39 7.46 4.21 9.43
N THR A 40 6.60 3.17 9.39
CA THR A 40 5.44 3.13 8.49
C THR A 40 4.56 4.38 8.66
N ALA A 41 4.27 4.76 9.91
CA ALA A 41 3.50 5.97 10.22
C ALA A 41 4.20 7.26 9.76
N ALA A 42 5.50 7.38 10.00
CA ALA A 42 6.29 8.55 9.62
C ALA A 42 6.37 8.71 8.10
N TYR A 43 6.71 7.65 7.36
CA TYR A 43 6.85 7.71 5.90
C TYR A 43 5.53 7.97 5.18
N LEU A 44 4.40 7.53 5.75
CA LEU A 44 3.08 7.70 5.17
C LEU A 44 2.35 8.97 5.63
N ASP A 45 2.94 9.76 6.54
CA ASP A 45 2.31 10.92 7.17
C ASP A 45 0.94 10.56 7.83
N VAL A 46 0.93 9.47 8.60
CA VAL A 46 -0.24 8.95 9.30
C VAL A 46 0.06 8.84 10.79
N PRO A 47 -0.86 9.18 11.71
CA PRO A 47 -0.64 8.96 13.14
C PRO A 47 -0.31 7.50 13.47
N LYS A 48 0.71 7.27 14.30
CA LYS A 48 1.12 5.91 14.71
C LYS A 48 -0.04 5.07 15.26
N SER A 49 -0.94 5.68 16.03
CA SER A 49 -2.14 5.00 16.57
C SER A 49 -3.05 4.45 15.48
N THR A 50 -3.12 5.11 14.33
CA THR A 50 -3.91 4.67 13.18
C THR A 50 -3.26 3.45 12.50
N VAL A 51 -1.96 3.51 12.24
CA VAL A 51 -1.22 2.34 11.69
C VAL A 51 -1.27 1.14 12.66
N GLN A 52 -1.16 1.40 13.96
CA GLN A 52 -1.35 0.38 15.00
C GLN A 52 -2.76 -0.24 14.93
N TRP A 53 -3.81 0.55 14.74
CA TRP A 53 -5.18 0.04 14.62
C TRP A 53 -5.39 -0.79 13.34
N TRP A 54 -4.69 -0.45 12.24
CA TRP A 54 -4.70 -1.25 11.01
C TRP A 54 -3.98 -2.58 11.19
N ALA A 55 -2.76 -2.56 11.74
CA ALA A 55 -1.92 -3.75 11.90
C ALA A 55 -2.42 -4.68 13.02
N ARG A 56 -2.92 -4.10 14.11
CA ARG A 56 -3.21 -4.79 15.37
C ARG A 56 -4.51 -4.25 15.95
N PRO A 57 -5.65 -4.52 15.29
CA PRO A 57 -6.93 -4.05 15.79
C PRO A 57 -7.26 -4.67 17.14
N PRO A 58 -8.01 -3.96 18.00
CA PRO A 58 -8.57 -4.55 19.21
C PRO A 58 -9.59 -5.64 18.86
N GLU A 59 -9.74 -6.63 19.75
CA GLU A 59 -10.66 -7.76 19.64
C GLU A 59 -10.29 -8.76 18.53
N ALA A 60 -11.07 -9.84 18.36
CA ALA A 60 -10.86 -10.91 17.37
C ALA A 60 -11.06 -10.47 15.90
N LYS A 61 -10.79 -9.18 15.59
CA LYS A 61 -10.89 -8.59 14.26
C LYS A 61 -9.61 -8.86 13.48
N GLN A 62 -9.74 -9.05 12.18
CA GLN A 62 -8.60 -9.26 11.29
C GLN A 62 -7.83 -7.95 11.07
N ALA A 63 -6.51 -8.03 10.99
CA ALA A 63 -5.68 -6.90 10.59
C ALA A 63 -6.05 -6.42 9.17
N LEU A 64 -6.01 -5.11 8.94
CA LEU A 64 -6.25 -4.51 7.62
C LEU A 64 -4.99 -4.42 6.76
N ILE A 65 -3.83 -4.52 7.40
CA ILE A 65 -2.53 -4.58 6.72
C ILE A 65 -1.76 -5.79 7.22
N THR A 66 -0.91 -6.29 6.35
CA THR A 66 -0.02 -7.41 6.60
C THR A 66 1.06 -6.98 7.56
N CYS A 67 1.18 -7.70 8.67
CA CYS A 67 2.27 -7.49 9.62
C CYS A 67 2.60 -8.79 10.34
N PHE A 68 3.87 -8.96 10.66
CA PHE A 68 4.33 -10.03 11.53
C PHE A 68 3.88 -9.79 12.99
N PRO A 69 3.76 -10.87 13.79
CA PRO A 69 3.57 -10.77 15.22
C PRO A 69 4.60 -9.86 15.88
N SER A 70 4.18 -9.14 16.92
CA SER A 70 5.07 -8.21 17.61
C SER A 70 6.19 -8.93 18.34
N GLN A 71 7.44 -8.58 18.05
CA GLN A 71 8.61 -8.98 18.84
C GLN A 71 9.37 -7.73 19.30
N GLY A 72 8.97 -7.18 20.44
CA GLY A 72 9.60 -5.98 21.02
C GLY A 72 9.51 -4.75 20.09
N ARG A 73 10.66 -4.13 19.81
CA ARG A 73 10.80 -2.91 18.99
C ARG A 73 11.25 -3.19 17.55
N GLN A 74 11.22 -4.45 17.12
CA GLN A 74 11.70 -4.85 15.80
C GLN A 74 10.76 -4.41 14.68
N ALA A 75 11.29 -4.39 13.45
CA ALA A 75 10.48 -4.27 12.25
C ALA A 75 9.45 -5.40 12.19
N THR A 76 8.21 -5.07 11.83
CA THR A 76 7.11 -6.05 11.71
C THR A 76 6.30 -5.88 10.43
N VAL A 77 6.50 -4.80 9.68
CA VAL A 77 5.75 -4.50 8.47
C VAL A 77 6.60 -4.90 7.27
N PRO A 78 6.22 -5.95 6.52
CA PRO A 78 6.84 -6.24 5.24
C PRO A 78 6.43 -5.20 4.19
N PHE A 79 7.07 -5.22 3.01
CA PHE A 79 6.77 -4.27 1.94
C PHE A 79 5.28 -4.31 1.54
N ILE A 80 4.69 -5.51 1.42
CA ILE A 80 3.28 -5.62 1.04
C ILE A 80 2.38 -4.92 2.07
N GLY A 81 2.68 -5.07 3.36
CA GLY A 81 1.97 -4.40 4.45
C GLY A 81 2.12 -2.88 4.40
N PHE A 82 3.30 -2.40 3.99
CA PHE A 82 3.54 -0.98 3.75
C PHE A 82 2.71 -0.46 2.57
N ALA A 83 2.65 -1.19 1.46
CA ALA A 83 1.83 -0.84 0.30
C ALA A 83 0.33 -0.83 0.63
N GLU A 84 -0.16 -1.80 1.42
CA GLU A 84 -1.54 -1.80 1.91
C GLU A 84 -1.81 -0.57 2.81
N ALA A 85 -0.89 -0.25 3.73
CA ALA A 85 -1.00 0.94 4.57
C ALA A 85 -0.98 2.25 3.76
N PHE A 86 -0.18 2.30 2.68
CA PHE A 86 -0.15 3.43 1.76
C PHE A 86 -1.49 3.63 1.04
N VAL A 87 -2.17 2.55 0.65
CA VAL A 87 -3.54 2.66 0.11
C VAL A 87 -4.53 3.13 1.17
N LEU A 88 -4.47 2.58 2.40
CA LEU A 88 -5.36 3.02 3.49
C LEU A 88 -5.15 4.49 3.86
N SER A 89 -3.92 4.99 3.78
CA SER A 89 -3.63 6.41 4.01
C SER A 89 -4.31 7.29 2.97
N SER A 90 -4.42 6.83 1.72
CA SER A 90 -5.16 7.55 0.66
C SER A 90 -6.66 7.65 0.97
N PHE A 91 -7.29 6.59 1.47
CA PHE A 91 -8.72 6.60 1.84
C PHE A 91 -8.97 7.54 3.02
N ARG A 92 -8.06 7.52 4.00
CA ARG A 92 -8.12 8.45 5.13
C ARG A 92 -7.94 9.90 4.68
N ARG A 93 -6.99 10.19 3.79
CA ARG A 93 -6.76 11.53 3.26
C ARG A 93 -7.92 12.02 2.37
N ALA A 94 -8.65 11.09 1.73
CA ALA A 94 -9.90 11.38 1.04
C ALA A 94 -11.10 11.61 1.99
N GLY A 95 -10.91 11.52 3.31
CA GLY A 95 -11.91 11.90 4.32
C GLY A 95 -12.66 10.72 4.95
N VAL A 96 -12.33 9.47 4.62
CA VAL A 96 -13.07 8.31 5.17
C VAL A 96 -12.71 8.06 6.62
N PRO A 97 -13.69 8.06 7.55
CA PRO A 97 -13.46 7.75 8.95
C PRO A 97 -12.97 6.31 9.15
N LEU A 98 -12.09 6.07 10.13
CA LEU A 98 -11.52 4.73 10.40
C LEU A 98 -12.58 3.64 10.61
N GLN A 99 -13.73 4.01 11.20
CA GLN A 99 -14.84 3.08 11.44
C GLN A 99 -15.49 2.57 10.14
N ARG A 100 -15.42 3.36 9.06
CA ARG A 100 -15.95 3.01 7.73
C ARG A 100 -14.91 2.34 6.83
N ILE A 101 -13.62 2.60 7.08
CA ILE A 101 -12.53 1.98 6.33
C ILE A 101 -12.57 0.45 6.44
N ARG A 102 -12.78 -0.11 7.64
CA ARG A 102 -12.75 -1.58 7.83
C ARG A 102 -13.81 -2.32 7.02
N PRO A 103 -15.11 -2.00 7.15
CA PRO A 103 -16.13 -2.64 6.31
C PRO A 103 -15.87 -2.50 4.81
N ALA A 104 -15.41 -1.32 4.37
CA ALA A 104 -15.05 -1.09 2.97
C ALA A 104 -13.91 -2.00 2.50
N VAL A 105 -12.85 -2.15 3.31
CA VAL A 105 -11.71 -3.03 3.03
C VAL A 105 -12.11 -4.51 3.04
N GLU A 106 -12.97 -4.93 3.95
CA GLU A 106 -13.48 -6.31 4.01
C GLU A 106 -14.27 -6.66 2.74
N VAL A 107 -15.09 -5.72 2.23
CA VAL A 107 -15.81 -5.90 0.97
C VAL A 107 -14.85 -5.92 -0.22
N LEU A 108 -13.86 -5.03 -0.25
CA LEU A 108 -12.81 -5.05 -1.28
C LEU A 108 -12.08 -6.40 -1.32
N ALA A 109 -11.62 -6.89 -0.17
CA ALA A 109 -10.92 -8.16 -0.08
C ALA A 109 -11.79 -9.33 -0.57
N LYS A 110 -13.06 -9.34 -0.19
CA LYS A 110 -14.02 -10.38 -0.59
C LYS A 110 -14.32 -10.36 -2.10
N GLU A 111 -14.64 -9.20 -2.66
CA GLU A 111 -15.09 -9.09 -4.06
C GLU A 111 -13.92 -9.14 -5.05
N ILE A 112 -12.77 -8.55 -4.70
CA ILE A 112 -11.55 -8.69 -5.52
C ILE A 112 -11.08 -10.16 -5.47
N GLY A 113 -11.10 -10.79 -4.29
CA GLY A 113 -10.82 -12.22 -4.14
C GLY A 113 -9.36 -12.59 -4.42
N VAL A 114 -8.42 -11.71 -4.05
CA VAL A 114 -6.97 -11.97 -4.07
C VAL A 114 -6.38 -11.68 -2.70
N GLU A 115 -5.28 -12.36 -2.37
CA GLU A 115 -4.51 -12.03 -1.18
C GLU A 115 -3.87 -10.65 -1.33
N HIS A 116 -3.76 -9.91 -0.22
CA HIS A 116 -3.26 -8.54 -0.20
C HIS A 116 -4.01 -7.63 -1.18
N ALA A 117 -5.34 -7.70 -1.18
CA ALA A 117 -6.19 -7.00 -2.14
C ALA A 117 -5.86 -5.50 -2.27
N LEU A 118 -5.46 -4.84 -1.18
CA LEU A 118 -5.09 -3.43 -1.20
C LEU A 118 -3.77 -3.15 -1.92
N ALA A 119 -2.84 -4.11 -1.97
CA ALA A 119 -1.59 -4.01 -2.71
C ALA A 119 -1.66 -4.63 -4.12
N SER A 120 -2.83 -5.10 -4.55
CA SER A 120 -3.04 -5.68 -5.88
C SER A 120 -3.40 -4.61 -6.91
N LYS A 121 -2.92 -4.78 -8.16
CA LYS A 121 -3.36 -3.98 -9.32
C LYS A 121 -4.87 -4.06 -9.55
N ARG A 122 -5.51 -5.15 -9.10
CA ARG A 122 -6.97 -5.31 -9.19
C ARG A 122 -7.73 -4.32 -8.32
N LEU A 123 -7.13 -3.80 -7.24
CA LEU A 123 -7.73 -2.68 -6.52
C LEU A 123 -7.92 -1.49 -7.46
N TYR A 124 -6.88 -1.13 -8.23
CA TYR A 124 -6.92 0.02 -9.13
C TYR A 124 -7.96 -0.12 -10.23
N THR A 125 -8.14 -1.33 -10.77
CA THR A 125 -9.08 -1.58 -11.88
C THR A 125 -10.52 -1.81 -11.42
N ASP A 126 -10.71 -2.59 -10.35
CA ASP A 126 -12.02 -3.12 -9.96
C ASP A 126 -12.56 -2.43 -8.70
N GLY A 127 -11.67 -1.90 -7.85
CA GLY A 127 -12.00 -1.45 -6.50
C GLY A 127 -12.96 -0.26 -6.44
N ALA A 128 -12.94 0.63 -7.44
CA ALA A 128 -13.86 1.76 -7.50
C ALA A 128 -15.31 1.32 -7.71
N GLU A 129 -15.54 0.29 -8.53
CA GLU A 129 -16.88 -0.28 -8.74
C GLU A 129 -17.37 -0.97 -7.46
N VAL A 130 -16.51 -1.78 -6.85
CA VAL A 130 -16.82 -2.49 -5.60
C VAL A 130 -17.21 -1.52 -4.47
N LEU A 131 -16.45 -0.45 -4.28
CA LEU A 131 -16.74 0.53 -3.23
C LEU A 131 -18.00 1.35 -3.53
N PHE A 132 -18.23 1.73 -4.79
CA PHE A 132 -19.44 2.44 -5.19
C PHE A 132 -20.68 1.61 -4.88
N ASP A 133 -20.69 0.33 -5.29
CA ASP A 133 -21.80 -0.58 -5.08
C ASP A 133 -22.05 -0.84 -3.59
N TYR A 134 -20.98 -0.99 -2.81
CA TYR A 134 -21.06 -1.11 -1.37
C TYR A 134 -21.69 0.14 -0.73
N ALA A 135 -21.16 1.33 -1.03
CA ALA A 135 -21.63 2.59 -0.47
C ALA A 135 -23.10 2.87 -0.84
N ASN A 136 -23.51 2.51 -2.07
CA ASN A 136 -24.89 2.67 -2.52
C ASN A 136 -25.85 1.75 -1.74
N LYS A 137 -25.43 0.53 -1.40
CA LYS A 137 -26.24 -0.43 -0.62
C LYS A 137 -26.27 -0.08 0.86
N SER A 138 -25.17 0.41 1.43
CA SER A 138 -25.04 0.71 2.86
C SER A 138 -25.48 2.12 3.24
N GLY A 139 -25.60 3.04 2.26
CA GLY A 139 -25.89 4.45 2.50
C GLY A 139 -24.69 5.23 3.08
N GLU A 140 -23.47 4.70 2.98
CA GLU A 140 -22.26 5.31 3.51
C GLU A 140 -21.68 6.35 2.54
N ARG A 141 -22.08 7.62 2.74
CA ARG A 141 -21.68 8.73 1.87
C ARG A 141 -20.17 8.97 1.84
N GLU A 142 -19.50 8.83 2.98
CA GLU A 142 -18.06 9.02 3.06
C GLU A 142 -17.29 8.01 2.21
N VAL A 143 -17.78 6.76 2.13
CA VAL A 143 -17.19 5.73 1.26
C VAL A 143 -17.54 5.99 -0.21
N MET A 144 -18.75 6.52 -0.48
CA MET A 144 -19.13 6.94 -1.83
C MET A 144 -18.15 7.99 -2.39
N ASP A 145 -17.70 8.92 -1.55
CA ASP A 145 -16.76 10.00 -1.92
C ASP A 145 -15.35 9.50 -2.30
N LEU A 146 -15.03 8.24 -2.00
CA LEU A 146 -13.83 7.58 -2.55
C LEU A 146 -13.93 7.36 -4.06
N THR A 147 -15.12 7.48 -4.63
CA THR A 147 -15.42 7.15 -6.03
C THR A 147 -16.11 8.31 -6.73
N VAL A 148 -15.97 8.37 -8.04
CA VAL A 148 -16.64 9.34 -8.91
C VAL A 148 -17.16 8.62 -10.14
N VAL A 149 -18.23 9.15 -10.71
CA VAL A 149 -18.82 8.65 -11.95
C VAL A 149 -18.33 9.53 -13.09
N ARG A 150 -17.53 8.97 -13.99
CA ARG A 150 -17.02 9.69 -15.16
C ARG A 150 -17.19 8.82 -16.38
N THR A 151 -17.80 9.38 -17.43
CA THR A 151 -17.97 8.67 -18.72
C THR A 151 -18.68 7.31 -18.52
N GLN A 152 -19.72 7.27 -17.68
CA GLN A 152 -20.46 6.05 -17.31
C GLN A 152 -19.65 4.95 -16.60
N GLN A 153 -18.40 5.24 -16.18
CA GLN A 153 -17.55 4.33 -15.42
C GLN A 153 -17.35 4.82 -13.99
N ARG A 154 -17.26 3.88 -13.04
CA ARG A 154 -16.87 4.18 -11.66
C ARG A 154 -15.35 4.25 -11.59
N GLN A 155 -14.83 5.34 -11.05
CA GLN A 155 -13.40 5.58 -10.89
C GLN A 155 -13.13 6.04 -9.47
N PHE A 156 -11.92 5.83 -8.96
CA PHE A 156 -11.52 6.46 -7.71
C PHE A 156 -11.51 7.98 -7.82
N SER A 157 -11.79 8.65 -6.70
CA SER A 157 -11.69 10.10 -6.58
C SER A 157 -10.26 10.57 -6.87
N GLY A 158 -10.09 11.87 -7.16
CA GLY A 158 -8.79 12.43 -7.54
C GLY A 158 -7.69 12.11 -6.53
N VAL A 159 -7.99 12.30 -5.25
CA VAL A 159 -7.05 12.05 -4.13
C VAL A 159 -6.57 10.60 -4.12
N VAL A 160 -7.49 9.64 -4.16
CA VAL A 160 -7.13 8.20 -4.12
C VAL A 160 -6.40 7.79 -5.38
N ARG A 161 -6.89 8.22 -6.55
CA ARG A 161 -6.25 7.89 -7.84
C ARG A 161 -4.81 8.40 -7.91
N ASP A 162 -4.53 9.60 -7.41
CA ASP A 162 -3.20 10.18 -7.43
C ASP A 162 -2.23 9.44 -6.49
N TYR A 163 -2.74 8.83 -5.41
CA TYR A 163 -1.97 7.88 -4.60
C TYR A 163 -1.74 6.57 -5.33
N LEU A 164 -2.78 5.94 -5.89
CA LEU A 164 -2.63 4.64 -6.57
C LEU A 164 -1.67 4.70 -7.77
N LYS A 165 -1.57 5.85 -8.46
CA LYS A 165 -0.59 6.07 -9.54
C LYS A 165 0.88 6.04 -9.08
N ARG A 166 1.15 6.22 -7.78
CA ARG A 166 2.49 6.16 -7.19
C ARG A 166 2.95 4.73 -6.89
N ILE A 167 2.08 3.75 -7.10
CA ILE A 167 2.40 2.34 -6.93
C ILE A 167 2.78 1.78 -8.30
N HIS A 168 4.00 1.28 -8.41
CA HIS A 168 4.38 0.44 -9.53
C HIS A 168 3.96 -1.00 -9.25
N TYR A 169 3.22 -1.61 -10.17
CA TYR A 169 2.77 -3.00 -10.06
C TYR A 169 3.63 -3.90 -10.95
N GLY A 170 4.14 -4.98 -10.39
CA GLY A 170 4.90 -6.00 -11.10
C GLY A 170 4.07 -6.76 -12.14
N GLY A 171 4.76 -7.57 -12.95
CA GLY A 171 4.11 -8.41 -13.97
C GLY A 171 3.18 -9.47 -13.39
N ASP A 172 3.34 -9.77 -12.11
CA ASP A 172 2.51 -10.68 -11.33
C ASP A 172 1.24 -10.01 -10.78
N GLY A 173 1.13 -8.68 -10.83
CA GLY A 173 -0.05 -7.92 -10.45
C GLY A 173 -0.06 -7.42 -9.00
N TRP A 174 1.04 -7.54 -8.26
CA TRP A 174 1.20 -6.92 -6.93
C TRP A 174 2.11 -5.71 -6.99
N ALA A 175 2.03 -4.86 -5.96
CA ALA A 175 2.95 -3.76 -5.78
C ALA A 175 4.41 -4.26 -5.78
N ASP A 176 5.27 -3.57 -6.51
CA ASP A 176 6.71 -3.80 -6.58
C ASP A 176 7.49 -2.62 -6.00
N SER A 177 7.00 -1.40 -6.17
CA SER A 177 7.54 -0.22 -5.51
C SER A 177 6.47 0.82 -5.24
N VAL A 178 6.71 1.69 -4.27
CA VAL A 178 5.83 2.80 -3.87
C VAL A 178 6.62 4.09 -3.82
N GLN A 179 6.19 5.10 -4.57
CA GLN A 179 6.72 6.46 -4.48
C GLN A 179 6.03 7.22 -3.34
N LEU A 180 6.82 7.73 -2.39
CA LEU A 180 6.30 8.42 -1.21
C LEU A 180 5.75 9.81 -1.59
N PRO A 181 4.57 10.21 -1.06
CA PRO A 181 3.90 11.44 -1.46
C PRO A 181 4.32 12.66 -0.64
N THR A 182 5.17 12.45 0.37
CA THR A 182 5.53 13.45 1.39
C THR A 182 6.57 14.46 0.91
N TYR A 183 7.35 14.08 -0.10
CA TYR A 183 8.43 14.88 -0.67
C TYR A 183 7.90 15.70 -1.85
N ALA A 184 8.22 17.00 -1.87
CA ALA A 184 7.75 17.93 -2.87
C ALA A 184 8.64 17.96 -4.13
N ASN A 185 9.95 17.90 -3.94
CA ASN A 185 10.97 17.98 -4.99
C ASN A 185 11.69 16.64 -5.16
N ALA A 186 11.94 15.92 -4.06
CA ALA A 186 12.63 14.64 -4.11
C ALA A 186 11.69 13.52 -4.55
N GLU A 187 12.12 12.72 -5.52
CA GLU A 187 11.45 11.47 -5.85
C GLU A 187 12.00 10.36 -4.96
N VAL A 188 11.28 10.06 -3.87
CA VAL A 188 11.65 9.01 -2.93
C VAL A 188 10.78 7.78 -3.14
N ILE A 189 11.42 6.62 -3.32
CA ILE A 189 10.74 5.34 -3.53
C ILE A 189 11.09 4.34 -2.43
N VAL A 190 10.17 3.42 -2.20
CA VAL A 190 10.35 2.20 -1.41
C VAL A 190 10.26 1.04 -2.39
N ASP A 191 11.33 0.27 -2.53
CA ASP A 191 11.39 -0.93 -3.38
C ASP A 191 12.18 -2.03 -2.62
N PRO A 192 11.56 -3.19 -2.32
CA PRO A 192 12.18 -4.23 -1.52
C PRO A 192 13.39 -4.91 -2.18
N ARG A 193 13.62 -4.70 -3.47
CA ARG A 193 14.72 -5.27 -4.25
C ARG A 193 16.01 -4.43 -4.20
N VAL A 194 15.91 -3.16 -3.78
CA VAL A 194 17.04 -2.23 -3.66
C VAL A 194 17.11 -1.63 -2.27
N ALA A 195 18.30 -1.23 -1.81
CA ALA A 195 18.53 -0.63 -0.49
C ALA A 195 17.83 -1.38 0.68
N PHE A 196 17.68 -2.70 0.56
CA PHE A 196 16.95 -3.54 1.51
C PHE A 196 15.49 -3.13 1.77
N GLY A 197 14.86 -2.37 0.87
CA GLY A 197 13.51 -1.85 1.03
C GLY A 197 13.42 -0.52 1.77
N LEU A 198 14.54 0.09 2.15
CA LEU A 198 14.55 1.39 2.81
C LEU A 198 14.30 2.51 1.78
N PRO A 199 13.66 3.63 2.19
CA PRO A 199 13.40 4.73 1.27
C PRO A 199 14.69 5.31 0.69
N LEU A 200 14.72 5.46 -0.63
CA LEU A 200 15.84 6.04 -1.37
C LEU A 200 15.38 7.05 -2.40
N LEU A 201 16.25 7.99 -2.73
CA LEU A 201 16.03 8.94 -3.81
C LEU A 201 16.32 8.25 -5.14
N VAL A 202 15.42 8.42 -6.11
CA VAL A 202 15.64 7.92 -7.47
C VAL A 202 16.89 8.56 -8.09
N TYR A 203 17.12 9.84 -7.80
CA TYR A 203 18.36 10.50 -8.19
C TYR A 203 19.47 10.15 -7.19
N GLY A 204 20.63 9.75 -7.70
CA GLY A 204 21.82 9.41 -6.89
C GLY A 204 21.71 8.08 -6.13
N GLY A 205 20.50 7.57 -5.87
CA GLY A 205 20.30 6.30 -5.17
C GLY A 205 20.57 6.37 -3.66
N ALA A 206 20.72 7.56 -3.11
CA ALA A 206 20.99 7.76 -1.69
C ALA A 206 19.80 7.36 -0.84
N ARG A 207 20.04 6.64 0.26
CA ARG A 207 18.97 6.37 1.23
C ARG A 207 18.62 7.66 1.96
N VAL A 208 17.35 7.82 2.30
CA VAL A 208 16.87 8.96 3.09
C VAL A 208 17.62 9.06 4.41
N GLU A 209 17.85 7.93 5.08
CA GLU A 209 18.59 7.90 6.36
C GLU A 209 20.04 8.38 6.21
N ASP A 210 20.73 8.02 5.13
CA ASP A 210 22.13 8.42 4.92
C ASP A 210 22.26 9.95 4.78
N LEU A 211 21.32 10.57 4.06
CA LEU A 211 21.27 12.04 3.91
C LEU A 211 20.96 12.73 5.23
N VAL A 212 20.03 12.17 6.01
CA VAL A 212 19.61 12.73 7.30
C VAL A 212 20.73 12.59 8.33
N ASP A 213 21.39 11.44 8.41
CA ASP A 213 22.48 11.16 9.34
C ASP A 213 23.68 12.09 9.08
N ARG A 214 24.03 12.29 7.81
CA ARG A 214 25.08 13.25 7.39
C ARG A 214 24.76 14.68 7.82
N PHE A 215 23.53 15.13 7.60
CA PHE A 215 23.10 16.46 8.01
C PHE A 215 23.14 16.61 9.54
N GLN A 216 22.70 15.59 10.29
CA GLN A 216 22.77 15.58 11.76
C GLN A 216 24.21 15.56 12.29
N ALA A 217 25.15 14.99 11.52
CA ALA A 217 26.57 15.01 11.84
C ALA A 217 27.25 16.38 11.58
N GLY A 218 26.55 17.31 10.91
CA GLY A 218 27.00 18.69 10.70
C GLY A 218 27.35 19.04 9.25
N ASP A 219 27.25 18.09 8.31
CA ASP A 219 27.49 18.36 6.88
C ASP A 219 26.42 19.33 6.34
N SER A 220 26.84 20.27 5.49
CA SER A 220 25.93 21.17 4.80
C SER A 220 25.16 20.46 3.68
N VAL A 221 23.98 21.00 3.32
CA VAL A 221 23.18 20.50 2.17
C VAL A 221 24.01 20.42 0.89
N SER A 222 24.92 21.37 0.67
CA SER A 222 25.76 21.40 -0.54
C SER A 222 26.81 20.29 -0.54
N GLU A 223 27.45 20.01 0.60
CA GLU A 223 28.41 18.90 0.72
C GLU A 223 27.72 17.55 0.50
N ILE A 224 26.57 17.34 1.13
CA ILE A 224 25.76 16.12 0.98
C ILE A 224 25.33 15.95 -0.48
N ALA A 225 24.84 17.01 -1.13
CA ALA A 225 24.42 16.99 -2.53
C ALA A 225 25.56 16.56 -3.47
N VAL A 226 26.77 17.07 -3.26
CA VAL A 226 27.95 16.69 -4.04
C VAL A 226 28.32 15.23 -3.80
N ASP A 227 28.44 14.81 -2.54
CA ASP A 227 28.89 13.47 -2.17
C ASP A 227 27.97 12.36 -2.66
N PHE A 228 26.66 12.56 -2.52
CA PHE A 228 25.66 11.59 -2.97
C PHE A 228 25.24 11.77 -4.42
N SER A 229 25.79 12.79 -5.10
CA SER A 229 25.34 13.18 -6.45
C SER A 229 23.82 13.31 -6.48
N VAL A 230 23.26 14.20 -5.66
CA VAL A 230 21.82 14.49 -5.55
C VAL A 230 21.60 16.00 -5.72
N PRO A 231 20.54 16.47 -6.39
CA PRO A 231 20.28 17.90 -6.51
C PRO A 231 20.07 18.52 -5.13
N PRO A 232 20.67 19.70 -4.84
CA PRO A 232 20.56 20.33 -3.51
C PRO A 232 19.13 20.54 -3.03
N ASP A 233 18.20 20.85 -3.93
CA ASP A 233 16.77 21.04 -3.64
C ASP A 233 16.06 19.75 -3.22
N GLN A 234 16.52 18.58 -3.69
CA GLN A 234 16.03 17.28 -3.24
C GLN A 234 16.59 16.92 -1.86
N VAL A 235 17.88 17.20 -1.62
CA VAL A 235 18.50 17.02 -0.30
C VAL A 235 17.78 17.88 0.75
N GLU A 236 17.55 19.16 0.44
CA GLU A 236 16.82 20.09 1.32
C GLU A 236 15.40 19.59 1.61
N ASP A 237 14.69 19.12 0.59
CA ASP A 237 13.34 18.60 0.75
C ASP A 237 13.31 17.37 1.68
N VAL A 238 14.26 16.45 1.53
CA VAL A 238 14.39 15.27 2.38
C VAL A 238 14.65 15.66 3.83
N ILE A 239 15.62 16.55 4.08
CA ILE A 239 15.95 17.03 5.43
C ILE A 239 14.75 17.75 6.05
N ARG A 240 14.04 18.59 5.30
CA ARG A 240 12.85 19.29 5.76
C ARG A 240 11.74 18.34 6.20
N VAL A 241 11.49 17.29 5.44
CA VAL A 241 10.50 16.27 5.80
C VAL A 241 10.94 15.49 7.04
N ALA A 242 12.20 15.05 7.09
CA ALA A 242 12.73 14.26 8.20
C ALA A 242 12.73 15.03 9.54
N THR A 243 13.11 16.31 9.51
CA THR A 243 13.14 17.17 10.70
C THR A 243 11.74 17.51 11.22
N ARG A 244 10.74 17.65 10.34
CA ARG A 244 9.33 17.80 10.76
C ARG A 244 8.77 16.56 11.44
N ALA A 245 9.16 15.37 10.99
CA ALA A 245 8.71 14.12 11.59
C ALA A 245 9.31 13.85 12.98
N ALA A 246 10.43 14.52 13.31
CA ALA A 246 11.12 14.41 14.59
C ALA A 246 10.63 15.42 15.65
N ALA A 247 9.94 16.50 15.23
CA ALA A 247 9.37 17.54 16.09
C ALA A 247 7.97 17.16 16.61
#